data_AF-A0A0L6TV57-F1
#
_entry.id   AF-A0A0L6TV57-F1
#
_cell.length_a   1.000
_cell.length_b   1.000
_cell.length_c   1.000
_cell.angle_alpha   90.00
_cell.angle_beta   90.00
_cell.angle_gamma   90.00
#
_symmetry.space_group_name_H-M   'P 1'
#
loop_
_entity.id
_entity.type
_entity.pdbx_description
1 polymer ?
#
loop_
_entity_poly.entity_id
_entity_poly.type
_entity_poly.pdbx_seq_one_letter_code
_entity_poly.pdbx_strand_id
1 'polypeptide(L)'
;MSDPDEIWSDCSYRYEFCQLIDDLIKDIKHLESETVRTRYELSRHLECPYNEYLRSDILSDLARRYSDNSAYQIYIQLLYNNQDPMESDEWCEHIYRLAHGHDDSEY
;
A
#
# COMPACT_ATOMS: atom_id res chain seq x y z
N MET A 1 -3.34 -35.32 15.11
CA MET A 1 -3.86 -34.24 14.26
C MET A 1 -4.59 -33.31 15.19
N SER A 2 -4.08 -32.10 15.38
CA SER A 2 -4.75 -31.09 16.21
C SER A 2 -6.00 -30.59 15.48
N ASP A 3 -7.06 -30.28 16.23
CA ASP A 3 -8.31 -29.78 15.69
C ASP A 3 -8.06 -28.43 15.00
N PRO A 4 -8.49 -28.21 13.75
CA PRO A 4 -8.27 -26.93 13.07
C PRO A 4 -8.83 -25.73 13.84
N ASP A 5 -9.87 -25.92 14.65
CA ASP A 5 -10.45 -24.88 15.51
C ASP A 5 -9.55 -24.51 16.72
N GLU A 6 -8.65 -25.40 17.13
CA GLU A 6 -7.70 -25.17 18.23
C GLU A 6 -6.52 -24.29 17.79
N ILE A 7 -6.15 -24.33 16.51
CA ILE A 7 -5.09 -23.49 15.91
C ILE A 7 -5.48 -22.00 15.92
N TRP A 8 -6.76 -21.70 15.73
CA TRP A 8 -7.27 -20.34 15.78
C TRP A 8 -7.49 -19.83 17.20
N SER A 9 -7.41 -20.68 18.23
CA SER A 9 -7.48 -20.28 19.64
C SER A 9 -6.18 -19.69 20.15
N ASP A 10 -5.06 -19.94 19.47
CA ASP A 10 -3.76 -19.45 19.90
C ASP A 10 -3.54 -18.01 19.40
N CYS A 11 -3.38 -17.09 20.36
CA CYS A 11 -3.06 -15.70 20.09
C CYS A 11 -1.72 -15.55 19.33
N SER A 12 -0.80 -16.52 19.42
CA SER A 12 0.49 -16.49 18.71
C SER A 12 0.30 -16.49 17.19
N TYR A 13 -0.47 -17.45 16.66
CA TYR A 13 -0.67 -17.57 15.21
C TYR A 13 -1.42 -16.37 14.63
N ARG A 14 -2.42 -15.85 15.36
CA ARG A 14 -3.14 -14.63 14.93
C ARG A 14 -2.19 -13.44 14.79
N TYR A 15 -1.29 -13.28 15.75
CA TYR A 15 -0.29 -12.21 15.71
C TYR A 15 0.70 -12.38 14.56
N GLU A 16 1.23 -13.59 14.34
CA GLU A 16 2.14 -13.90 13.23
C GLU A 16 1.48 -13.62 11.86
N PHE A 17 0.21 -13.99 11.68
CA PHE A 17 -0.52 -13.65 10.46
C PHE A 17 -0.71 -12.13 10.29
N CYS A 18 -1.01 -11.40 11.36
CA CYS A 18 -1.12 -9.95 11.28
C CYS A 18 0.23 -9.30 10.93
N GLN A 19 1.34 -9.80 11.48
CA GLN A 19 2.69 -9.33 11.12
C GLN A 19 3.00 -9.59 9.64
N LEU A 20 2.64 -10.77 9.11
CA LEU A 20 2.80 -11.05 7.70
C LEU A 20 1.97 -10.09 6.83
N ILE A 21 0.72 -9.78 7.22
CA ILE A 21 -0.11 -8.81 6.50
C ILE A 21 0.54 -7.41 6.54
N ASP A 22 1.08 -6.99 7.69
CA ASP A 22 1.86 -5.74 7.83
C ASP A 22 3.00 -5.66 6.82
N ASP A 23 3.80 -6.72 6.72
CA ASP A 23 4.95 -6.76 5.82
C ASP A 23 4.51 -6.76 4.35
N LEU A 24 3.43 -7.47 4.00
CA LEU A 24 2.85 -7.42 2.67
C LEU A 24 2.32 -6.01 2.32
N ILE A 25 1.74 -5.28 3.27
CA ILE A 25 1.32 -3.90 3.06
C ILE A 25 2.52 -3.00 2.82
N LYS A 26 3.62 -3.17 3.57
CA LYS A 26 4.86 -2.40 3.35
C LYS A 26 5.43 -2.67 1.96
N ASP A 27 5.44 -3.93 1.51
CA ASP A 27 5.87 -4.31 0.17
C ASP A 27 4.99 -3.67 -0.91
N ILE A 28 3.67 -3.70 -0.73
CA ILE A 28 2.73 -3.03 -1.65
C ILE A 28 2.99 -1.53 -1.70
N LYS A 29 3.12 -0.86 -0.55
CA LYS A 29 3.43 0.57 -0.48
C LYS A 29 4.75 0.89 -1.17
N HIS A 30 5.78 0.07 -0.96
CA HIS A 30 7.05 0.23 -1.64
C HIS A 30 6.88 0.13 -3.17
N LEU A 31 6.19 -0.89 -3.67
CA LEU A 31 5.94 -1.08 -5.10
C LEU A 31 5.07 0.03 -5.71
N GLU A 32 4.07 0.54 -4.99
CA GLU A 32 3.30 1.73 -5.40
C GLU A 32 4.23 2.96 -5.52
N SER A 33 5.12 3.16 -4.55
CA SER A 33 6.09 4.27 -4.57
C SER A 33 7.03 4.19 -5.77
N GLU A 34 7.63 3.02 -6.02
CA GLU A 34 8.52 2.81 -7.18
C GLU A 34 7.78 3.02 -8.49
N THR A 35 6.52 2.55 -8.58
CA THR A 35 5.68 2.71 -9.77
C THR A 35 5.40 4.18 -10.05
N VAL A 36 4.98 4.93 -9.04
CA VAL A 36 4.69 6.37 -9.14
C VAL A 36 5.95 7.15 -9.50
N ARG A 37 7.07 6.88 -8.83
CA ARG A 37 8.37 7.51 -9.12
C ARG A 37 8.81 7.25 -10.55
N THR A 38 8.74 6.00 -10.99
CA THR A 38 9.14 5.61 -12.36
C THR A 38 8.26 6.28 -13.40
N ARG A 39 6.93 6.34 -13.19
CA ARG A 39 6.01 7.02 -14.10
C ARG A 39 6.28 8.52 -14.16
N TYR A 40 6.56 9.15 -13.01
CA TYR A 40 6.94 10.56 -12.97
C TYR A 40 8.24 10.82 -13.74
N GLU A 41 9.30 10.04 -13.47
CA GLU A 41 10.59 10.20 -14.15
C GLU A 41 10.48 9.95 -15.65
N LEU A 42 9.75 8.91 -16.07
CA LEU A 42 9.49 8.66 -17.48
C LEU A 42 8.76 9.85 -18.14
N SER A 43 7.80 10.48 -17.44
CA SER A 43 7.09 11.65 -17.97
C SER A 43 8.02 12.83 -18.29
N ARG A 44 9.16 12.94 -17.60
CA ARG A 44 10.16 14.00 -17.85
C ARG A 44 10.93 13.77 -19.15
N HIS A 45 10.96 12.54 -19.65
CA HIS A 45 11.65 12.16 -20.88
C HIS A 45 10.72 12.06 -22.10
N LEU A 46 9.41 12.18 -21.91
CA LEU A 46 8.43 12.16 -22.98
C LEU A 46 8.14 13.57 -23.51
N GLU A 47 7.84 13.66 -24.79
CA GLU A 47 7.35 14.89 -25.43
C GLU A 47 5.83 15.06 -25.21
N CYS A 48 5.34 16.28 -25.40
CA CYS A 48 3.91 16.57 -25.44
C CYS A 48 3.27 15.86 -26.65
N PRO A 49 2.06 15.25 -26.51
CA PRO A 49 1.19 15.22 -25.33
C PRO A 49 1.39 14.01 -24.40
N TYR A 50 2.31 13.10 -24.72
CA TYR A 50 2.48 11.84 -24.01
C TYR A 50 2.92 12.03 -22.55
N ASN A 51 3.70 13.07 -22.27
CA ASN A 51 4.05 13.44 -20.90
C ASN A 51 2.83 13.85 -20.07
N GLU A 52 1.88 14.59 -20.65
CA GLU A 52 0.64 15.04 -19.99
C GLU A 52 -0.32 13.88 -19.74
N TYR A 53 -0.44 12.97 -20.71
CA TYR A 53 -1.22 11.73 -20.53
C TYR A 53 -0.65 10.90 -19.39
N LEU A 54 0.67 10.64 -19.40
CA LEU A 54 1.29 9.87 -18.33
C LEU A 54 1.14 10.56 -16.98
N ARG A 55 1.32 11.89 -16.89
CA ARG A 55 1.14 12.65 -15.63
C ARG A 55 -0.28 12.59 -15.09
N SER A 56 -1.27 12.60 -15.97
CA SER A 56 -2.68 12.46 -15.58
C SER A 56 -2.98 11.07 -15.02
N ASP A 57 -2.26 10.04 -15.49
CA ASP A 57 -2.44 8.64 -15.10
C ASP A 57 -1.39 8.13 -14.08
N ILE A 58 -0.55 9.00 -13.50
CA ILE A 58 0.54 8.58 -12.60
C ILE A 58 0.04 7.70 -11.45
N LEU A 59 -1.11 8.05 -10.88
CA LEU A 59 -1.73 7.37 -9.74
C LEU A 59 -2.75 6.29 -10.14
N SER A 60 -2.95 6.07 -11.44
CA SER A 60 -3.91 5.09 -11.94
C SER A 60 -3.40 3.66 -11.76
N ASP A 61 -4.32 2.72 -11.54
CA ASP A 61 -4.03 1.28 -11.47
C ASP A 61 -2.95 0.89 -10.43
N LEU A 62 -2.90 1.62 -9.31
CA LEU A 62 -2.15 1.19 -8.12
C LEU A 62 -2.89 0.01 -7.43
N ALA A 63 -2.31 -0.53 -6.36
CA ALA A 63 -2.83 -1.73 -5.74
C ALA A 63 -4.27 -1.52 -5.23
N ARG A 64 -5.10 -2.54 -5.38
CA ARG A 64 -6.48 -2.46 -4.87
C ARG A 64 -6.46 -2.20 -3.36
N ARG A 65 -7.46 -1.47 -2.89
CA ARG A 65 -7.76 -1.40 -1.46
C ARG A 65 -8.56 -2.64 -1.05
N TYR A 66 -8.42 -3.02 0.22
CA TYR A 66 -8.99 -4.25 0.79
C TYR A 66 -10.11 -3.96 1.80
N SER A 67 -10.66 -2.74 1.77
CA SER A 67 -11.71 -2.30 2.70
C SER A 67 -12.99 -3.15 2.62
N ASP A 68 -13.21 -3.83 1.50
CA ASP A 68 -14.32 -4.76 1.27
C ASP A 68 -14.08 -6.17 1.84
N ASN A 69 -12.84 -6.52 2.20
CA ASN A 69 -12.47 -7.85 2.66
C ASN A 69 -12.65 -7.97 4.19
N SER A 70 -13.50 -8.89 4.64
CA SER A 70 -13.80 -9.08 6.06
C SER A 70 -12.60 -9.48 6.92
N ALA A 71 -11.66 -10.28 6.39
CA ALA A 71 -10.44 -10.65 7.12
C ALA A 71 -9.50 -9.45 7.28
N TYR A 72 -9.42 -8.60 6.24
CA TYR A 72 -8.67 -7.35 6.31
C TYR A 72 -9.29 -6.37 7.32
N GLN A 73 -10.63 -6.28 7.37
CA GLN A 73 -11.34 -5.47 8.37
C GLN A 73 -11.02 -5.92 9.81
N ILE A 74 -10.93 -7.22 10.06
CA ILE A 74 -10.51 -7.75 11.37
C ILE A 74 -9.06 -7.35 11.67
N TYR A 75 -8.16 -7.47 10.71
CA TYR A 75 -6.76 -7.08 10.85
C TYR A 75 -6.59 -5.60 11.22
N ILE A 76 -7.24 -4.67 10.50
CA ILE A 76 -7.14 -3.23 10.79
C ILE A 76 -7.78 -2.88 12.15
N GLN A 77 -8.82 -3.61 12.57
CA GLN A 77 -9.43 -3.44 13.88
C GLN A 77 -8.46 -3.87 14.99
N LEU A 78 -7.76 -4.99 14.79
CA LEU A 78 -6.84 -5.56 15.77
C LEU A 78 -5.56 -4.73 15.95
N LEU A 79 -4.95 -4.26 14.86
CA LEU A 79 -3.64 -3.59 14.91
C LEU A 79 -3.68 -2.06 14.77
N TYR A 80 -4.70 -1.51 14.11
CA TYR A 80 -4.70 -0.11 13.71
C TYR A 80 -5.92 0.69 14.18
N ASN A 81 -6.71 0.15 15.12
CA ASN A 81 -7.89 0.84 15.65
C ASN A 81 -8.86 1.31 14.52
N ASN A 82 -9.02 0.49 13.48
CA ASN A 82 -9.79 0.76 12.26
C ASN A 82 -9.23 1.87 11.34
N GLN A 83 -7.97 2.28 11.53
CA GLN A 83 -7.28 3.15 10.58
C GLN A 83 -6.59 2.29 9.51
N ASP A 84 -7.03 2.36 8.26
CA ASP A 84 -6.41 1.58 7.19
C ASP A 84 -5.00 2.11 6.90
N PRO A 85 -3.93 1.32 7.10
CA PRO A 85 -2.58 1.77 6.79
C PRO A 85 -2.40 2.12 5.31
N MET A 86 -3.17 1.55 4.38
CA MET A 86 -3.13 1.86 2.95
C MET A 86 -3.96 3.09 2.54
N GLU A 87 -4.70 3.69 3.48
CA GLU A 87 -5.49 4.91 3.26
C GLU A 87 -5.21 5.99 4.32
N SER A 88 -4.18 5.83 5.15
CA SER A 88 -3.75 6.85 6.10
C SER A 88 -3.39 8.16 5.41
N ASP A 89 -3.66 9.30 6.04
CA ASP A 89 -3.33 10.63 5.51
C ASP A 89 -1.84 10.75 5.14
N GLU A 90 -0.95 10.21 5.98
CA GLU A 90 0.49 10.18 5.75
C GLU A 90 0.85 9.44 4.45
N TRP A 91 0.24 8.28 4.23
CA TRP A 91 0.45 7.50 3.00
C TRP A 91 -0.09 8.22 1.76
N CYS A 92 -1.27 8.81 1.85
CA CYS A 92 -1.88 9.56 0.77
C CYS A 92 -1.03 10.78 0.40
N GLU A 93 -0.52 11.51 1.39
CA GLU A 93 0.38 12.65 1.18
C GLU A 93 1.70 12.20 0.53
N HIS A 94 2.32 11.12 1.04
CA HIS A 94 3.55 10.57 0.50
C HIS A 94 3.43 10.23 -0.99
N ILE A 95 2.42 9.46 -1.38
CA ILE A 95 2.20 9.09 -2.79
C ILE A 95 1.87 10.30 -3.65
N TYR A 96 1.07 11.25 -3.14
CA TYR A 96 0.78 12.50 -3.85
C TYR A 96 2.06 13.30 -4.13
N ARG A 97 2.96 13.40 -3.15
CA ARG A 97 4.24 14.09 -3.31
C ARG A 97 5.14 13.42 -4.34
N LEU A 98 5.26 12.10 -4.30
CA LEU A 98 6.00 11.33 -5.32
C LEU A 98 5.43 11.57 -6.73
N ALA A 99 4.11 11.64 -6.88
CA ALA A 99 3.47 11.91 -8.16
C ALA A 99 3.80 13.29 -8.73
N HIS A 100 4.25 14.22 -7.88
CA HIS A 100 4.68 15.57 -8.25
C HIS A 100 6.22 15.71 -8.31
N GLY A 101 6.96 14.61 -8.11
CA GLY A 101 8.43 14.59 -8.17
C GLY A 101 9.12 14.99 -6.88
N HIS A 102 8.40 15.06 -5.77
CA HIS A 102 8.98 15.28 -4.45
C HIS A 102 9.29 13.94 -3.82
N ASP A 103 10.53 13.49 -3.99
CA ASP A 103 11.05 12.28 -3.37
C ASP A 103 11.85 12.66 -2.12
N ASP A 104 11.27 12.39 -0.95
CA ASP A 104 11.91 12.65 0.35
C ASP A 104 12.76 11.46 0.81
N SER A 105 12.94 10.42 -0.01
CA SER A 105 13.80 9.28 0.34
C SER A 105 15.29 9.64 0.29
N GLU A 106 15.79 10.23 1.38
CA GLU A 106 17.18 9.97 1.79
C GLU A 106 17.21 8.56 2.40
N TYR A 107 17.90 7.64 1.71
CA TYR A 107 18.08 6.24 2.09
C TYR A 107 18.72 6.06 3.48
#